data_AF-A0A529P2G3-F1
#
_entry.id   AF-A0A529P2G3-F1
#
_cell.length_a   1.000
_cell.length_b   1.000
_cell.length_c   1.000
_cell.angle_alpha   90.00
_cell.angle_beta   90.00
_cell.angle_gamma   90.00
#
_symmetry.space_group_name_H-M   'P 1'
#
loop_
_entity.id
_entity.type
_entity.pdbx_description
1 polymer ?
#
loop_
_entity_poly.entity_id
_entity_poly.type
_entity_poly.pdbx_seq_one_letter_code
_entity_poly.pdbx_strand_id
1 'polypeptide(L)' 'HLHINDQTVNAGPHAPFGGRRRSGNGSRVSGPAIWEEFTQWMWISVKEQATLYPF' A
#
# COMPACT_ATOMS: atom_id res chain seq x y z
N HIS A 1 2.41 14.70 -1.73
CA HIS A 1 3.78 15.10 -2.08
C HIS A 1 3.91 16.60 -1.83
N LEU A 2 4.99 17.04 -1.18
CA LEU A 2 5.28 18.46 -0.95
C LEU A 2 6.76 18.64 -1.24
N HIS A 3 7.07 19.61 -2.09
CA HIS A 3 8.43 19.97 -2.46
C HIS A 3 8.71 21.36 -1.88
N ILE A 4 9.80 21.50 -1.11
CA ILE A 4 10.23 22.77 -0.54
C ILE A 4 11.39 23.29 -1.39
N ASN A 5 11.29 24.53 -1.89
CA ASN A 5 12.27 25.16 -2.78
C ASN A 5 12.54 24.40 -4.09
N ASP A 6 11.57 23.63 -4.57
CA ASP A 6 11.64 22.85 -5.80
C ASP A 6 10.30 22.93 -6.55
N GLN A 7 10.29 22.54 -7.83
CA GLN A 7 9.13 22.65 -8.70
C GLN A 7 8.00 21.68 -8.31
N THR A 8 6.79 21.97 -8.78
CA THR A 8 5.60 21.13 -8.55
C THR A 8 5.56 19.88 -9.44
N VAL A 9 6.29 19.89 -10.57
CA VAL A 9 6.36 18.76 -11.51
C VAL A 9 7.58 17.90 -11.16
N ASN A 10 7.43 17.05 -10.14
CA ASN A 10 8.47 16.13 -9.72
C ASN A 10 7.85 14.79 -9.30
N ALA A 11 8.37 13.69 -9.86
CA ALA A 11 8.01 12.34 -9.51
C ALA A 11 9.24 11.43 -9.63
N GLY A 12 9.46 10.59 -8.63
CA GLY A 12 10.50 9.56 -8.62
C GLY A 12 9.90 8.17 -8.44
N PRO A 13 10.57 7.10 -8.94
CA PRO A 13 10.02 5.74 -8.93
C PRO A 13 9.88 5.14 -7.52
N HIS A 14 10.56 5.70 -6.53
CA HIS A 14 10.60 5.17 -5.16
C HIS A 14 9.68 5.90 -4.17
N ALA A 15 9.25 7.12 -4.48
CA ALA A 15 8.39 7.91 -3.63
C ALA A 15 6.91 7.68 -4.00
N PRO A 16 6.00 7.53 -3.03
CA PRO A 16 4.58 7.33 -3.32
C PRO A 16 3.97 8.60 -3.92
N PHE A 17 3.43 8.48 -5.12
CA PHE A 17 2.75 9.55 -5.85
C PHE A 17 1.24 9.37 -5.81
N GLY A 18 0.53 10.42 -5.39
CA GLY A 18 -0.93 10.41 -5.34
C GLY A 18 -1.50 11.59 -4.56
N GLY A 19 -2.80 11.82 -4.77
CA GLY A 19 -3.52 13.00 -4.29
C GLY A 19 -4.45 12.74 -3.10
N ARG A 20 -5.21 13.77 -2.70
CA ARG A 20 -6.26 13.75 -1.68
C ARG A 20 -7.45 14.61 -2.14
N ARG A 21 -8.63 14.45 -1.53
CA ARG A 21 -9.87 15.20 -1.87
C ARG A 21 -10.30 14.96 -3.33
N ARG A 22 -10.58 16.02 -4.09
CA ARG A 22 -11.00 15.92 -5.50
C ARG A 22 -9.93 15.35 -6.43
N SER A 23 -8.67 15.27 -5.97
CA SER A 23 -7.57 14.70 -6.76
C SER A 23 -7.34 13.20 -6.48
N GLY A 24 -8.26 12.52 -5.78
CA GLY A 24 -8.19 11.08 -5.52
C GLY A 24 -8.50 10.69 -4.08
N ASN A 25 -8.69 9.39 -3.89
CA ASN A 25 -9.19 8.75 -2.66
C ASN A 25 -8.09 8.18 -1.74
N GLY A 26 -6.82 8.50 -2.00
CA GLY A 26 -5.72 8.00 -1.18
C GLY A 26 -4.82 6.98 -1.88
N SER A 27 -5.20 6.49 -3.07
CA SER A 27 -4.35 5.57 -3.83
C SER A 27 -2.97 6.14 -4.13
N ARG A 28 -1.95 5.28 -4.15
CA ARG A 28 -0.56 5.66 -4.43
C ARG A 28 0.08 4.79 -5.50
N VAL A 29 0.69 5.45 -6.47
CA VAL A 29 1.55 4.82 -7.47
C VAL A 29 3.01 5.05 -7.09
N SER A 30 3.89 4.13 -7.47
CA SER A 30 5.33 4.16 -7.18
C SER A 30 5.68 3.90 -5.72
N GLY A 31 6.94 3.51 -5.50
CA GLY A 31 7.44 3.11 -4.19
C GLY A 31 6.72 1.90 -3.58
N PRO A 32 7.03 1.56 -2.33
CA PRO A 32 6.43 0.41 -1.65
C PRO A 32 4.92 0.51 -1.46
N ALA A 33 4.37 1.73 -1.44
CA ALA A 33 2.92 1.93 -1.27
C ALA A 33 2.09 1.36 -2.42
N ILE A 34 2.70 1.17 -3.61
CA ILE A 34 2.02 0.58 -4.77
C ILE A 34 1.60 -0.88 -4.53
N TRP A 35 2.25 -1.59 -3.60
CA TRP A 35 1.92 -2.98 -3.30
C TRP A 35 0.52 -3.10 -2.71
N GLU A 36 0.09 -2.15 -1.90
CA GLU A 36 -1.25 -2.15 -1.32
C GLU A 36 -2.35 -1.90 -2.38
N GLU A 37 -2.01 -1.33 -3.55
CA GLU A 37 -2.98 -1.07 -4.62
C GLU A 37 -3.21 -2.27 -5.56
N PHE A 38 -2.18 -3.11 -5.75
CA PHE A 38 -2.19 -4.19 -6.74
C PHE A 38 -1.91 -5.57 -6.16
N THR A 39 -1.76 -5.67 -4.85
CA THR A 39 -1.64 -6.95 -4.15
C THR A 39 -2.69 -7.02 -3.05
N GLN A 40 -2.89 -8.22 -2.51
CA GLN A 40 -3.78 -8.45 -1.39
C GLN A 40 -3.01 -9.22 -0.30
N TRP A 41 -3.25 -8.85 0.95
CA TRP A 41 -2.73 -9.61 2.08
C TRP A 41 -3.43 -10.97 2.17
N MET A 42 -2.64 -12.03 2.19
CA MET A 42 -3.14 -13.39 2.42
C MET A 42 -2.76 -13.82 3.84
N TRP A 43 -3.76 -14.01 4.70
CA TRP A 43 -3.54 -14.64 5.99
C TRP A 43 -3.65 -16.16 5.84
N ILE A 44 -2.54 -16.86 6.07
CA ILE A 44 -2.45 -18.31 5.94
C ILE A 44 -2.07 -18.89 7.30
N SER A 45 -2.82 -19.90 7.76
CA SER A 45 -2.50 -20.68 8.96
C SER A 45 -2.30 -22.14 8.60
N VAL A 46 -1.24 -22.74 9.14
CA VAL A 46 -0.94 -24.17 8.99
C VAL A 46 -0.94 -24.81 10.37
N LYS A 47 -1.59 -25.99 10.49
CA LYS A 47 -1.57 -26.81 11.71
C LYS A 47 -1.04 -28.18 11.36
N GLU A 48 0.04 -28.60 12.02
CA GLU A 48 0.61 -29.95 11.82
C GLU A 48 -0.25 -31.05 12.43
N GLN A 49 -0.98 -30.74 13.49
CA GLN A 49 -1.83 -31.68 14.22
C GLN A 49 -3.24 -31.13 14.39
N ALA A 50 -4.22 -32.03 14.38
CA ALA A 50 -5.62 -31.66 14.54
C ALA A 50 -5.88 -31.03 15.91
N THR A 51 -6.70 -29.99 15.94
CA THR A 51 -7.17 -29.38 17.20
C THR A 51 -8.31 -30.23 17.76
N LEU A 52 -8.18 -30.68 19.00
CA LEU A 52 -9.31 -31.28 19.72
C LEU A 52 -10.31 -30.18 20.05
N TYR A 53 -11.55 -30.38 19.61
CA TYR A 53 -12.66 -29.49 19.93
C TYR A 53 -13.35 -29.95 21.22
N PRO A 54 -13.96 -29.02 21.99
CA PRO A 54 -14.40 -29.28 23.37
C PRO A 54 -15.67 -30.14 23.50
N PHE A 55 -16.27 -30.59 22.40
CA PHE A 55 -17.42 -31.49 22.36
C PHE A 55 -17.27 -32.48 21.19
#